data_AF-A0A5C9E4E5-F1
#
_entry.id   AF-A0A5C9E4E5-F1
#
_cell.length_a   1.000
_cell.length_b   1.000
_cell.length_c   1.000
_cell.angle_alpha   90.00
_cell.angle_beta   90.00
_cell.angle_gamma   90.00
#
_symmetry.space_group_name_H-M   'P 1'
#
loop_
_entity.id
_entity.type
_entity.pdbx_description
1 polymer ?
#
loop_
_entity_poly.entity_id
_entity_poly.type
_entity_poly.pdbx_seq_one_letter_code
_entity_poly.pdbx_strand_id
1 'polypeptide(L)'
;MTISLTLTQIIIGYSNLIFVIISFIVGIKLIIKYPKYKDINFLLVGLTWMSVTLPYLATIISFFHTMLTGELISIVIYLIINIALFPIGVFLWLIAVTNLAYDEHSKLVKITFGSYAIIFEVVFVLLLLIDPSLLGTMIPPFIPKFEPFIIINYLILIVVLVVTGILFSVQSIKAQTPKIKLKGKFLLIAFILVSVGGVLDLIPTPDLVIFIKRSISILGTIMFYLGFYLPKFIEHIFLKEE
;
A
#
# COMPACT_ATOMS: atom_id res chain seq x y z
N MET A 1 -12.73 -31.96 1.67
CA MET A 1 -13.92 -31.21 2.14
C MET A 1 -13.90 -29.89 1.38
N THR A 2 -14.92 -29.56 0.59
CA THR A 2 -14.92 -28.32 -0.20
C THR A 2 -15.22 -27.14 0.72
N ILE A 3 -14.27 -26.20 0.87
CA ILE A 3 -14.52 -24.96 1.62
C ILE A 3 -15.51 -24.12 0.80
N SER A 4 -16.72 -23.93 1.33
CA SER A 4 -17.69 -23.02 0.74
C SER A 4 -17.35 -21.58 1.15
N LEU A 5 -17.04 -20.73 0.16
CA LEU A 5 -16.78 -19.32 0.39
C LEU A 5 -18.08 -18.52 0.41
N THR A 6 -18.21 -17.64 1.40
CA THR A 6 -19.28 -16.66 1.45
C THR A 6 -19.10 -15.58 0.38
N LEU A 7 -20.19 -14.91 -0.01
CA LEU A 7 -20.16 -13.78 -0.94
C LEU A 7 -19.17 -12.70 -0.49
N THR A 8 -19.15 -12.37 0.80
CA THR A 8 -18.24 -11.38 1.40
C THR A 8 -16.77 -11.73 1.18
N GLN A 9 -16.42 -13.00 1.33
CA GLN A 9 -15.05 -13.49 1.10
C GLN A 9 -14.66 -13.42 -0.37
N ILE A 10 -15.57 -13.78 -1.28
CA ILE A 10 -15.37 -13.62 -2.73
C ILE A 10 -15.08 -12.15 -3.06
N ILE A 11 -15.87 -11.23 -2.49
CA ILE A 11 -15.67 -9.79 -2.69
C ILE A 11 -14.31 -9.33 -2.16
N ILE A 12 -13.86 -9.79 -1.00
CA ILE A 12 -12.53 -9.48 -0.47
C ILE A 12 -11.45 -9.91 -1.46
N GLY A 13 -11.49 -11.17 -1.91
CA GLY A 13 -10.50 -11.73 -2.85
C GLY A 13 -10.40 -10.91 -4.13
N TYR A 14 -11.52 -10.69 -4.82
CA TYR A 14 -11.54 -9.97 -6.09
C TYR A 14 -11.28 -8.46 -5.94
N SER A 15 -11.76 -7.83 -4.87
CA SER A 15 -11.48 -6.41 -4.63
C SER A 15 -10.00 -6.16 -4.38
N ASN A 16 -9.35 -7.04 -3.61
CA ASN A 16 -7.90 -6.99 -3.41
C ASN A 16 -7.16 -7.23 -4.73
N LEU A 17 -7.63 -8.16 -5.56
CA LEU A 17 -7.07 -8.39 -6.90
C LEU A 17 -7.10 -7.13 -7.77
N ILE A 18 -8.25 -6.46 -7.85
CA ILE A 18 -8.40 -5.21 -8.59
C ILE A 18 -7.44 -4.14 -8.03
N PHE A 19 -7.39 -3.99 -6.70
CA PHE A 19 -6.51 -3.06 -6.02
C PHE A 19 -5.03 -3.29 -6.38
N VAL A 20 -4.56 -4.54 -6.30
CA VAL A 20 -3.16 -4.90 -6.60
C VAL A 20 -2.86 -4.71 -8.09
N ILE A 21 -3.75 -5.11 -8.99
CA ILE A 21 -3.54 -4.91 -10.45
C ILE A 21 -3.36 -3.44 -10.79
N ILE A 22 -4.27 -2.56 -10.33
CA ILE A 22 -4.16 -1.12 -10.61
C ILE A 22 -2.88 -0.57 -9.99
N SER A 23 -2.53 -0.99 -8.78
CA SER A 23 -1.33 -0.51 -8.10
C SER A 23 -0.05 -0.97 -8.80
N PHE A 24 0.02 -2.21 -9.26
CA PHE A 24 1.16 -2.70 -10.04
C PHE A 24 1.27 -1.98 -11.38
N ILE A 25 0.15 -1.70 -12.06
CA ILE A 25 0.15 -0.89 -13.29
C ILE A 25 0.73 0.51 -13.03
N VAL A 26 0.33 1.17 -11.93
CA VAL A 26 0.89 2.48 -11.53
C VAL A 26 2.39 2.37 -11.24
N GLY A 27 2.79 1.39 -10.42
CA GLY A 27 4.18 1.16 -10.04
C GLY A 27 5.08 0.91 -11.24
N ILE A 28 4.70 -0.05 -12.10
CA ILE A 28 5.43 -0.39 -13.33
C ILE A 28 5.53 0.82 -14.26
N LYS A 29 4.46 1.59 -14.46
CA LYS A 29 4.49 2.79 -15.30
C LYS A 29 5.45 3.86 -14.77
N LEU A 30 5.58 4.00 -13.45
CA LEU A 30 6.57 4.89 -12.84
C LEU A 30 7.98 4.36 -13.05
N ILE A 31 8.23 3.07 -12.81
CA ILE A 31 9.54 2.43 -13.02
C ILE A 31 10.01 2.58 -14.47
N ILE A 32 9.14 2.35 -15.46
CA ILE A 32 9.48 2.48 -16.89
C ILE A 32 9.87 3.93 -17.26
N LYS A 33 9.43 4.94 -16.50
CA LYS A 33 9.85 6.34 -16.73
C LYS A 33 11.28 6.61 -16.28
N TYR A 34 11.82 5.84 -15.33
CA TYR A 34 13.16 6.08 -14.78
C TYR A 34 14.25 6.18 -15.86
N PRO A 35 14.40 5.22 -16.80
CA PRO A 35 15.45 5.31 -17.82
C PRO A 35 15.34 6.55 -18.73
N LYS A 36 14.11 7.02 -18.98
CA LYS A 36 13.84 8.17 -19.86
C LYS A 36 14.20 9.49 -19.19
N TYR A 37 13.85 9.67 -17.92
CA TYR A 37 14.04 10.93 -17.20
C TYR A 37 15.32 10.95 -16.34
N LYS A 38 15.96 9.80 -16.13
CA LYS A 38 17.11 9.61 -15.23
C LYS A 38 16.87 10.12 -13.79
N ASP A 39 15.60 10.21 -13.40
CA ASP A 39 15.19 10.65 -12.07
C ASP A 39 14.83 9.42 -11.23
N ILE A 40 15.72 9.09 -10.28
CA ILE A 40 15.61 7.94 -9.38
C ILE A 40 14.30 7.92 -8.60
N ASN A 41 13.67 9.08 -8.38
CA ASN A 41 12.42 9.16 -7.63
C ASN A 41 11.28 8.41 -8.34
N PHE A 42 11.30 8.31 -9.68
CA PHE A 42 10.34 7.46 -10.41
C PHE A 42 10.46 5.97 -10.04
N LEU A 43 11.69 5.47 -9.91
CA LEU A 43 11.96 4.09 -9.48
C LEU A 43 11.52 3.90 -8.02
N LEU A 44 11.91 4.81 -7.13
CA LEU A 44 11.61 4.71 -5.70
C LEU A 44 10.11 4.73 -5.41
N VAL A 45 9.36 5.66 -6.03
CA VAL A 45 7.90 5.73 -5.85
C VAL A 45 7.21 4.52 -6.49
N GLY A 46 7.69 4.05 -7.65
CA GLY A 46 7.12 2.87 -8.28
C GLY A 46 7.28 1.60 -7.45
N LEU A 47 8.49 1.37 -6.91
CA LEU A 47 8.77 0.25 -6.01
C LEU A 47 8.01 0.36 -4.69
N THR A 48 7.98 1.55 -4.09
CA THR A 48 7.14 1.84 -2.91
C THR A 48 5.73 1.35 -3.16
N TRP A 49 5.11 1.80 -4.26
CA TRP A 49 3.71 1.55 -4.52
C TRP A 49 3.43 0.05 -4.72
N MET A 50 4.36 -0.70 -5.29
CA MET A 50 4.24 -2.16 -5.37
C MET A 50 4.38 -2.81 -3.98
N SER A 51 5.39 -2.41 -3.20
CA SER A 51 5.66 -2.95 -1.86
C SER A 51 4.51 -2.73 -0.87
N VAL A 52 3.89 -1.56 -0.86
CA VAL A 52 2.76 -1.27 0.07
C VAL A 52 1.51 -2.08 -0.25
N THR A 53 1.43 -2.68 -1.45
CA THR A 53 0.29 -3.52 -1.84
C THR A 53 0.47 -5.00 -1.52
N LEU A 54 1.64 -5.39 -1.01
CA LEU A 54 1.94 -6.78 -0.68
C LEU A 54 1.02 -7.42 0.38
N PRO A 55 0.50 -6.68 1.39
CA PRO A 55 -0.50 -7.26 2.29
C PRO A 55 -1.74 -7.79 1.56
N TYR A 56 -2.17 -7.06 0.53
CA TYR A 56 -3.29 -7.45 -0.33
C TYR A 56 -2.89 -8.59 -1.26
N LEU A 57 -1.65 -8.62 -1.77
CA LEU A 57 -1.14 -9.73 -2.56
C LEU A 57 -1.12 -11.05 -1.78
N ALA A 58 -0.67 -11.04 -0.52
CA ALA A 58 -0.74 -12.22 0.35
C ALA A 58 -2.17 -12.74 0.50
N THR A 59 -3.13 -11.83 0.63
CA THR A 59 -4.57 -12.18 0.71
C THR A 59 -5.08 -12.78 -0.60
N ILE A 60 -4.68 -12.24 -1.76
CA ILE A 60 -5.05 -12.80 -3.08
C ILE A 60 -4.50 -14.21 -3.23
N ILE A 61 -3.22 -14.42 -2.90
CA ILE A 61 -2.57 -15.72 -3.00
C ILE A 61 -3.28 -16.73 -2.09
N SER A 62 -3.58 -16.34 -0.84
CA SER A 62 -4.31 -17.20 0.08
C SER A 62 -5.73 -17.50 -0.43
N PHE A 63 -6.45 -16.51 -0.95
CA PHE A 63 -7.79 -16.67 -1.52
C PHE A 63 -7.82 -17.69 -2.66
N PHE A 64 -6.94 -17.53 -3.66
CA PHE A 64 -6.87 -18.46 -4.79
C PHE A 64 -6.38 -19.85 -4.38
N HIS A 65 -5.40 -19.93 -3.48
CA HIS A 65 -4.94 -21.22 -2.97
C HIS A 65 -6.08 -21.99 -2.28
N THR A 66 -6.82 -21.33 -1.39
CA THR A 66 -7.96 -21.94 -0.69
C THR A 66 -9.08 -22.31 -1.65
N MET A 67 -9.37 -21.48 -2.65
CA MET A 67 -10.39 -21.81 -3.65
C MET A 67 -10.02 -23.04 -4.50
N LEU A 68 -8.74 -23.20 -4.84
CA LEU A 68 -8.26 -24.28 -5.71
C LEU A 68 -8.03 -25.59 -4.96
N THR A 69 -7.54 -25.52 -3.72
CA THR A 69 -7.11 -26.70 -2.94
C THR A 69 -8.08 -27.09 -1.83
N GLY A 70 -8.92 -26.15 -1.37
CA GLY A 70 -9.68 -26.31 -0.14
C GLY A 70 -8.83 -26.25 1.14
N GLU A 71 -7.58 -25.78 1.05
CA GLU A 71 -6.65 -25.70 2.18
C GLU A 71 -6.20 -24.25 2.45
N LEU A 72 -5.67 -24.01 3.65
CA LEU A 72 -5.08 -22.72 4.02
C LEU A 72 -3.60 -22.73 3.65
N ILE A 73 -3.07 -21.61 3.14
CA ILE A 73 -1.62 -21.47 3.03
C ILE A 73 -1.00 -21.44 4.43
N SER A 74 0.26 -21.90 4.53
CA SER A 74 1.04 -21.74 5.76
C SER A 74 1.09 -20.27 6.18
N ILE A 75 0.86 -20.00 7.47
CA ILE A 75 0.97 -18.67 8.05
C ILE A 75 2.35 -18.05 7.81
N VAL A 76 3.41 -18.86 7.77
CA VAL A 76 4.77 -18.39 7.50
C VAL A 76 4.87 -17.79 6.09
N ILE A 77 4.33 -18.51 5.09
CA ILE A 77 4.31 -18.04 3.69
C ILE A 77 3.46 -16.76 3.59
N TYR A 78 2.30 -16.76 4.24
CA TYR A 78 1.43 -15.59 4.29
C TYR A 78 2.18 -14.37 4.84
N LEU A 79 2.81 -14.49 6.01
CA LEU A 79 3.50 -13.39 6.69
C LEU A 79 4.70 -12.86 5.90
N ILE A 80 5.50 -13.73 5.27
CA ILE A 80 6.64 -13.31 4.44
C ILE A 80 6.16 -12.45 3.27
N ILE A 81 5.12 -12.89 2.54
CA ILE A 81 4.58 -12.12 1.42
C ILE A 81 3.96 -10.81 1.92
N ASN A 82 3.25 -10.87 3.04
CA ASN A 82 2.46 -9.78 3.58
C ASN A 82 3.32 -8.62 4.13
N ILE A 83 4.39 -8.93 4.86
CA ILE A 83 5.11 -7.95 5.69
C ILE A 83 6.54 -7.64 5.20
N ALA A 84 7.28 -8.63 4.71
CA ALA A 84 8.75 -8.55 4.64
C ALA A 84 9.32 -7.42 3.75
N LEU A 85 8.55 -6.89 2.81
CA LEU A 85 9.00 -5.79 1.95
C LEU A 85 8.24 -4.49 2.19
N PHE A 86 7.29 -4.45 3.12
CA PHE A 86 6.49 -3.25 3.37
C PHE A 86 7.33 -2.16 4.08
N PRO A 87 8.05 -2.43 5.19
CA PRO A 87 8.96 -1.43 5.78
C PRO A 87 9.97 -0.90 4.77
N ILE A 88 10.51 -1.77 3.91
CA ILE A 88 11.41 -1.38 2.82
C ILE A 88 10.71 -0.45 1.83
N GLY A 89 9.48 -0.76 1.43
CA GLY A 89 8.67 0.11 0.57
C GLY A 89 8.47 1.50 1.14
N VAL A 90 8.13 1.61 2.44
CA VAL A 90 7.98 2.91 3.11
C VAL A 90 9.33 3.63 3.27
N PHE A 91 10.42 2.90 3.44
CA PHE A 91 11.74 3.51 3.44
C PHE A 91 12.08 4.15 2.08
N LEU A 92 11.82 3.44 0.97
CA LEU A 92 12.00 3.99 -0.39
C LEU A 92 11.12 5.22 -0.62
N TRP A 93 9.89 5.21 -0.10
CA TRP A 93 8.98 6.36 -0.14
C TRP A 93 9.59 7.59 0.53
N LEU A 94 10.13 7.42 1.74
CA LEU A 94 10.74 8.51 2.49
C LEU A 94 11.96 9.07 1.77
N ILE A 95 12.76 8.23 1.12
CA ILE A 95 13.87 8.70 0.26
C ILE A 95 13.30 9.56 -0.88
N ALA A 96 12.25 9.10 -1.57
CA ALA A 96 11.65 9.85 -2.66
C ALA A 96 11.07 11.20 -2.20
N VAL A 97 10.31 11.22 -1.10
CA VAL A 97 9.70 12.45 -0.57
C VAL A 97 10.75 13.43 -0.09
N THR A 98 11.80 12.96 0.60
CA THR A 98 12.87 13.85 1.05
C THR A 98 13.64 14.45 -0.12
N ASN A 99 13.96 13.66 -1.15
CA ASN A 99 14.60 14.18 -2.36
C ASN A 99 13.72 15.20 -3.11
N LEU A 100 12.40 15.00 -3.14
CA LEU A 100 11.47 15.85 -3.91
C LEU A 100 11.03 17.11 -3.18
N ALA A 101 10.98 17.10 -1.84
CA ALA A 101 10.34 18.17 -1.08
C ALA A 101 11.12 18.67 0.15
N TYR A 102 12.07 17.89 0.72
CA TYR A 102 12.70 18.20 2.01
C TYR A 102 14.15 17.70 2.09
N ASP A 103 15.02 18.20 1.21
CA ASP A 103 16.40 17.70 1.09
C ASP A 103 17.22 17.91 2.38
N GLU A 104 16.99 19.02 3.08
CA GLU A 104 17.70 19.39 4.33
C GLU A 104 17.56 18.33 5.44
N HIS A 105 16.45 17.59 5.48
CA HIS A 105 16.19 16.57 6.51
C HIS A 105 16.41 15.14 6.01
N SER A 106 16.87 14.97 4.77
CA SER A 106 17.01 13.69 4.09
C SER A 106 17.87 12.70 4.87
N LYS A 107 19.01 13.14 5.41
CA LYS A 107 19.93 12.27 6.18
C LYS A 107 19.31 11.78 7.49
N LEU A 108 18.65 12.67 8.25
CA LEU A 108 18.05 12.32 9.53
C LEU A 108 16.93 11.30 9.34
N VAL A 109 16.00 11.57 8.41
CA VAL A 109 14.87 10.68 8.09
C VAL A 109 15.36 9.30 7.63
N LYS A 110 16.39 9.26 6.78
CA LYS A 110 16.98 8.00 6.28
C LYS A 110 17.58 7.17 7.42
N ILE A 111 18.31 7.81 8.33
CA ILE A 111 18.93 7.10 9.45
C ILE A 111 17.87 6.60 10.43
N THR A 112 16.95 7.46 10.88
CA THR A 112 15.93 7.06 11.87
C THR A 112 15.01 5.99 11.34
N PHE A 113 14.46 6.15 10.12
CA PHE A 113 13.58 5.14 9.56
C PHE A 113 14.33 3.89 9.09
N GLY A 114 15.56 4.03 8.60
CA GLY A 114 16.41 2.89 8.25
C GLY A 114 16.71 2.01 9.47
N SER A 115 17.05 2.63 10.61
CA SER A 115 17.22 1.91 11.88
C SER A 115 15.92 1.24 12.33
N TYR A 116 14.78 1.93 12.25
CA TYR A 116 13.47 1.36 12.54
C TYR A 116 13.18 0.11 11.69
N ALA A 117 13.34 0.20 10.37
CA ALA A 117 13.08 -0.89 9.45
C ALA A 117 13.98 -2.11 9.73
N ILE A 118 15.29 -1.88 9.98
CA ILE A 118 16.22 -2.96 10.33
C ILE A 118 15.82 -3.63 11.65
N ILE A 119 15.52 -2.86 12.70
CA ILE A 119 15.09 -3.41 13.99
C ILE A 119 13.81 -4.22 13.83
N PHE A 120 12.82 -3.69 13.11
CA PHE A 120 11.57 -4.38 12.85
C PHE A 120 11.80 -5.70 12.10
N GLU A 121 12.57 -5.71 11.02
CA GLU A 121 12.86 -6.91 10.24
C GLU A 121 13.58 -7.97 11.06
N VAL A 122 14.58 -7.58 11.87
CA VAL A 122 15.28 -8.51 12.77
C VAL A 122 14.31 -9.13 13.77
N VAL A 123 13.47 -8.33 14.43
CA VAL A 123 12.48 -8.84 15.40
C VAL A 123 11.45 -9.72 14.70
N PHE A 124 10.95 -9.31 13.53
CA PHE A 124 9.99 -10.07 12.73
C PHE A 124 10.55 -11.45 12.35
N VAL A 125 11.79 -11.51 11.83
CA VAL A 125 12.43 -12.77 11.44
C VAL A 125 12.68 -13.66 12.67
N LEU A 126 13.14 -13.11 13.80
CA LEU A 126 13.33 -13.88 15.02
C LEU A 126 12.02 -14.49 15.53
N LEU A 127 10.94 -13.69 15.59
CA LEU A 127 9.61 -14.18 15.99
C LEU A 127 9.09 -15.24 15.02
N LEU A 128 9.30 -15.05 13.71
CA LEU A 128 8.91 -16.01 12.68
C LEU A 128 9.62 -17.37 12.82
N LEU A 129 10.88 -17.37 13.27
CA LEU A 129 11.67 -18.59 13.47
C LEU A 129 11.37 -19.29 14.81
N ILE A 130 11.04 -18.52 15.86
CA ILE A 130 10.74 -19.06 17.20
C ILE A 130 9.33 -19.66 17.22
N ASP A 131 8.33 -18.85 16.89
CA ASP A 131 6.93 -19.24 16.87
C ASP A 131 6.11 -18.25 16.03
N PRO A 132 5.74 -18.61 14.78
CA PRO A 132 4.93 -17.77 13.90
C PRO A 132 3.60 -17.32 14.50
N SER A 133 3.05 -18.04 15.49
CA SER A 133 1.79 -17.69 16.14
C SER A 133 1.88 -16.37 16.93
N LEU A 134 3.09 -15.95 17.32
CA LEU A 134 3.34 -14.64 17.95
C LEU A 134 3.15 -13.46 16.98
N LEU A 135 3.11 -13.72 15.68
CA LEU A 135 2.88 -12.72 14.63
C LEU A 135 1.44 -12.75 14.12
N GLY A 136 0.81 -13.93 14.15
CA GLY A 136 -0.59 -14.11 13.79
C GLY A 136 -0.94 -15.58 13.52
N THR A 137 -2.22 -15.81 13.27
CA THR A 137 -2.76 -17.14 12.94
C THR A 137 -3.72 -17.04 11.76
N MET A 138 -3.74 -18.06 10.89
CA MET A 138 -4.74 -18.12 9.83
C MET A 138 -6.11 -18.46 10.40
N ILE A 139 -7.11 -17.63 10.11
CA ILE A 139 -8.51 -17.93 10.40
C ILE A 139 -9.19 -18.36 9.09
N PRO A 140 -9.91 -19.49 9.09
CA PRO A 140 -10.66 -19.90 7.92
C PRO A 140 -11.62 -18.80 7.42
N PRO A 141 -11.76 -18.62 6.09
CA PRO A 141 -11.19 -19.48 5.06
C PRO A 141 -9.86 -19.00 4.47
N PHE A 142 -9.38 -17.78 4.72
CA PHE A 142 -8.06 -17.31 4.22
C PHE A 142 -7.61 -15.97 4.83
N ILE A 143 -8.24 -15.53 5.93
CA ILE A 143 -7.98 -14.21 6.51
C ILE A 143 -7.08 -14.40 7.74
N PRO A 144 -5.93 -13.73 7.83
CA PRO A 144 -5.11 -13.82 9.03
C PRO A 144 -5.76 -13.01 10.16
N LYS A 145 -5.57 -13.48 11.39
CA LYS A 145 -5.65 -12.65 12.58
C LYS A 145 -4.22 -12.31 12.98
N PHE A 146 -3.88 -11.03 12.90
CA PHE A 146 -2.57 -10.54 13.31
C PHE A 146 -2.52 -10.31 14.81
N GLU A 147 -1.35 -10.54 15.39
CA GLU A 147 -1.06 -10.18 16.77
C GLU A 147 -0.68 -8.69 16.90
N PRO A 148 -0.77 -8.10 18.10
CA PRO A 148 -0.56 -6.67 18.33
C PRO A 148 0.76 -6.13 17.76
N PHE A 149 1.84 -6.91 17.76
CA PHE A 149 3.12 -6.50 17.20
C PHE A 149 3.01 -6.10 15.71
N ILE A 150 2.34 -6.91 14.90
CA ILE A 150 2.12 -6.64 13.48
C ILE A 150 1.14 -5.48 13.29
N ILE A 151 0.06 -5.43 14.08
CA ILE A 151 -0.94 -4.36 14.01
C ILE A 151 -0.30 -3.00 14.32
N ILE A 152 0.50 -2.90 15.38
CA ILE A 152 1.20 -1.67 15.77
C ILE A 152 2.16 -1.23 14.67
N ASN A 153 2.94 -2.16 14.11
CA ASN A 153 3.82 -1.85 12.98
C ASN A 153 3.03 -1.30 11.79
N TYR A 154 1.89 -1.93 11.43
CA TYR A 154 1.04 -1.41 10.36
C TYR A 154 0.55 0.00 10.61
N LEU A 155 0.09 0.30 11.83
CA LEU A 155 -0.35 1.64 12.19
C LEU A 155 0.78 2.66 12.08
N ILE A 156 2.00 2.32 12.53
CA ILE A 156 3.18 3.19 12.38
C ILE A 156 3.47 3.45 10.90
N LEU A 157 3.53 2.40 10.07
CA LEU A 157 3.81 2.52 8.64
C LEU A 157 2.74 3.35 7.90
N ILE A 158 1.46 3.15 8.22
CA ILE A 158 0.35 3.93 7.65
C ILE A 158 0.45 5.39 8.08
N VAL A 159 0.75 5.68 9.34
CA VAL A 159 0.92 7.06 9.83
C VAL A 159 2.08 7.75 9.12
N VAL A 160 3.22 7.08 8.98
CA VAL A 160 4.37 7.62 8.26
C VAL A 160 3.99 7.90 6.80
N LEU A 161 3.34 6.96 6.13
CA LEU A 161 2.94 7.08 4.73
C LEU A 161 1.90 8.19 4.51
N VAL A 162 0.89 8.32 5.38
CA VAL A 162 -0.15 9.35 5.24
C VAL A 162 0.40 10.73 5.55
N VAL A 163 1.21 10.90 6.60
CA VAL A 163 1.77 12.20 6.97
C VAL A 163 2.71 12.70 5.86
N THR A 164 3.64 11.86 5.42
CA THR A 164 4.57 12.24 4.35
C THR A 164 3.87 12.39 2.98
N GLY A 165 2.86 11.57 2.72
CA GLY A 165 1.99 11.68 1.54
C GLY A 165 1.19 12.97 1.48
N ILE A 166 0.61 13.39 2.60
CA ILE A 166 -0.07 14.69 2.73
C ILE A 166 0.92 15.82 2.49
N LEU A 167 2.11 15.79 3.11
CA LEU A 167 3.14 16.81 2.91
C LEU A 167 3.55 16.92 1.43
N PHE A 168 3.81 15.79 0.77
CA PHE A 168 4.16 15.74 -0.65
C PHE A 168 3.02 16.30 -1.54
N SER A 169 1.78 15.94 -1.22
CA SER A 169 0.60 16.39 -1.96
C SER A 169 0.38 17.90 -1.80
N VAL A 170 0.55 18.43 -0.59
CA VAL A 170 0.45 19.87 -0.30
C VAL A 170 1.51 20.66 -1.07
N GLN A 171 2.74 20.17 -1.12
CA GLN A 171 3.79 20.83 -1.92
C GLN A 171 3.45 20.80 -3.42
N SER A 172 2.91 19.68 -3.91
CA SER A 172 2.43 19.58 -5.29
C SER A 172 1.28 20.58 -5.60
N ILE A 173 0.38 20.80 -4.64
CA ILE A 173 -0.72 21.79 -4.77
C ILE A 173 -0.21 23.23 -4.83
N LYS A 174 0.94 23.52 -4.20
CA LYS A 174 1.57 24.85 -4.21
C LYS A 174 2.40 25.12 -5.49
N ALA A 175 2.66 24.12 -6.32
CA ALA A 175 3.43 24.28 -7.56
C ALA A 175 2.78 25.27 -8.53
N GLN A 176 3.56 25.96 -9.37
CA GLN A 176 3.04 27.02 -10.25
C GLN A 176 2.11 26.49 -11.35
N THR A 177 2.40 25.31 -11.91
CA THR A 177 1.68 24.77 -13.07
C THR A 177 0.33 24.14 -12.66
N PRO A 178 -0.79 24.50 -13.31
CA PRO A 178 -2.13 23.97 -12.97
C PRO A 178 -2.19 22.44 -12.98
N LYS A 179 -1.46 21.81 -13.89
CA LYS A 179 -1.33 20.35 -14.00
C LYS A 179 -0.77 19.71 -12.72
N ILE A 180 0.32 20.24 -12.16
CA ILE A 180 0.93 19.70 -10.94
C ILE A 180 0.01 19.96 -9.74
N LYS A 181 -0.68 21.12 -9.71
CA LYS A 181 -1.68 21.40 -8.65
C LYS A 181 -2.79 20.37 -8.63
N LEU A 182 -3.36 20.05 -9.80
CA LEU A 182 -4.44 19.07 -9.91
C LEU A 182 -4.00 17.67 -9.51
N LYS A 183 -2.79 17.25 -9.92
CA LYS A 183 -2.16 16.00 -9.46
C LYS A 183 -2.03 15.95 -7.94
N GLY A 184 -1.57 17.03 -7.33
CA GLY A 184 -1.45 17.13 -5.87
C GLY A 184 -2.80 16.95 -5.15
N LYS A 185 -3.90 17.48 -5.70
CA LYS A 185 -5.25 17.28 -5.13
C LYS A 185 -5.67 15.81 -5.18
N PHE A 186 -5.47 15.14 -6.32
CA PHE A 186 -5.79 13.71 -6.44
C PHE A 186 -4.94 12.86 -5.49
N LEU A 187 -3.65 13.14 -5.38
CA LEU A 187 -2.76 12.44 -4.44
C LEU A 187 -3.18 12.65 -2.99
N LEU A 188 -3.58 13.86 -2.60
CA LEU A 188 -4.05 14.14 -1.24
C LEU A 188 -5.24 13.27 -0.87
N ILE A 189 -6.25 13.22 -1.75
CA ILE A 189 -7.44 12.37 -1.58
C ILE A 189 -7.02 10.89 -1.53
N ALA A 190 -6.10 10.48 -2.40
CA ALA A 190 -5.62 9.11 -2.48
C ALA A 190 -4.95 8.65 -1.17
N PHE A 191 -4.02 9.44 -0.62
CA PHE A 191 -3.36 9.13 0.65
C PHE A 191 -4.36 9.00 1.79
N ILE A 192 -5.35 9.90 1.87
CA ILE A 192 -6.39 9.84 2.90
C ILE A 192 -7.23 8.57 2.74
N LEU A 193 -7.76 8.31 1.55
CA LEU A 193 -8.63 7.15 1.29
C LEU A 193 -7.90 5.83 1.54
N VAL A 194 -6.69 5.65 1.02
CA VAL A 194 -5.94 4.39 1.19
C VAL A 194 -5.55 4.19 2.66
N SER A 195 -5.18 5.25 3.38
CA SER A 195 -4.84 5.14 4.81
C SER A 195 -6.06 4.79 5.66
N VAL A 196 -7.21 5.41 5.38
CA VAL A 196 -8.48 5.05 6.02
C VAL A 196 -8.85 3.60 5.70
N GLY A 197 -8.74 3.18 4.44
CA GLY A 197 -8.96 1.80 4.02
C GLY A 197 -8.05 0.81 4.76
N GLY A 198 -6.75 1.11 4.85
CA GLY A 198 -5.76 0.31 5.55
C GLY A 198 -6.04 0.19 7.05
N VAL A 199 -6.37 1.29 7.74
CA VAL A 199 -6.73 1.26 9.17
C VAL A 199 -8.01 0.45 9.38
N LEU A 200 -9.02 0.65 8.53
CA LEU A 200 -10.26 -0.10 8.62
C LEU A 200 -10.02 -1.60 8.42
N ASP A 201 -9.09 -2.00 7.56
CA ASP A 201 -8.73 -3.41 7.34
C ASP A 201 -8.12 -4.10 8.57
N LEU A 202 -7.55 -3.35 9.51
CA LEU A 202 -7.04 -3.90 10.78
C LEU A 202 -8.15 -4.18 11.80
N ILE A 203 -9.35 -3.65 11.58
CA ILE A 203 -10.47 -3.78 12.51
C ILE A 203 -11.41 -4.89 12.01
N PRO A 204 -11.69 -5.93 12.81
CA PRO A 204 -12.73 -6.90 12.49
C PRO A 204 -14.09 -6.19 12.36
N THR A 205 -14.80 -6.39 11.25
CA THR A 205 -16.08 -5.71 11.00
C THR A 205 -17.11 -6.63 10.35
N PRO A 206 -18.41 -6.36 10.54
CA PRO A 206 -19.49 -7.06 9.82
C PRO A 206 -19.39 -6.93 8.30
N ASP A 207 -20.06 -7.84 7.59
CA ASP A 207 -20.06 -7.98 6.13
C ASP A 207 -20.38 -6.67 5.38
N LEU A 208 -21.38 -5.91 5.82
CA LEU A 208 -21.73 -4.64 5.17
C LEU A 208 -20.57 -3.63 5.17
N VAL A 209 -19.80 -3.59 6.26
CA VAL A 209 -18.68 -2.66 6.40
C VAL A 209 -17.53 -3.06 5.47
N ILE A 210 -17.39 -4.34 5.13
CA ILE A 210 -16.37 -4.83 4.20
C ILE A 210 -16.55 -4.20 2.81
N PHE A 211 -17.78 -4.06 2.32
CA PHE A 211 -18.04 -3.37 1.05
C PHE A 211 -17.52 -1.93 1.08
N ILE A 212 -17.81 -1.19 2.16
CA ILE A 212 -17.37 0.20 2.33
C ILE A 212 -15.84 0.29 2.33
N LYS A 213 -15.15 -0.59 3.07
CA LYS A 213 -13.69 -0.65 3.11
C LYS A 213 -13.07 -0.86 1.72
N ARG A 214 -13.64 -1.77 0.93
CA ARG A 214 -13.16 -2.08 -0.42
C ARG A 214 -13.43 -0.94 -1.39
N SER A 215 -14.60 -0.30 -1.33
CA SER A 215 -14.89 0.88 -2.13
C SER A 215 -13.93 2.03 -1.84
N ILE A 216 -13.65 2.31 -0.56
CA ILE A 216 -12.66 3.33 -0.14
C ILE A 216 -11.28 3.02 -0.71
N SER A 217 -10.81 1.78 -0.58
CA SER A 217 -9.48 1.38 -1.04
C SER A 217 -9.34 1.44 -2.57
N ILE A 218 -10.34 0.96 -3.31
CA ILE A 218 -10.36 1.01 -4.78
C ILE A 218 -10.40 2.45 -5.27
N LEU A 219 -11.27 3.30 -4.69
CA LEU A 219 -11.32 4.72 -5.00
C LEU A 219 -9.98 5.40 -4.71
N GLY A 220 -9.35 5.09 -3.58
CA GLY A 220 -8.01 5.57 -3.23
C GLY A 220 -6.98 5.23 -4.31
N THR A 221 -6.94 3.99 -4.80
CA THR A 221 -6.00 3.58 -5.86
C THR A 221 -6.30 4.24 -7.21
N ILE A 222 -7.58 4.43 -7.55
CA ILE A 222 -7.96 5.22 -8.73
C ILE A 222 -7.44 6.66 -8.60
N MET A 223 -7.61 7.29 -7.42
CA MET A 223 -7.09 8.63 -7.16
C MET A 223 -5.56 8.68 -7.23
N PHE A 224 -4.85 7.64 -6.79
CA PHE A 224 -3.39 7.53 -7.00
C PHE A 224 -3.02 7.48 -8.48
N TYR A 225 -3.73 6.68 -9.29
CA TYR A 225 -3.53 6.63 -10.73
C TYR A 225 -3.71 8.02 -11.37
N LEU A 226 -4.78 8.73 -11.00
CA LEU A 226 -5.04 10.10 -11.47
C LEU A 226 -3.96 11.08 -10.99
N GLY A 227 -3.53 10.97 -9.73
CA GLY A 227 -2.51 11.81 -9.13
C GLY A 227 -1.14 11.68 -9.79
N PHE A 228 -0.69 10.47 -10.10
CA PHE A 228 0.61 10.28 -10.73
C PHE A 228 0.57 10.51 -12.25
N TYR A 229 -0.45 10.01 -12.94
CA TYR A 229 -0.48 10.03 -14.39
C TYR A 229 -1.19 11.26 -14.95
N LEU A 230 -2.36 11.60 -14.40
CA LEU A 230 -3.34 12.56 -14.93
C LEU A 230 -3.60 12.37 -16.44
N PRO A 231 -4.51 11.46 -16.81
CA PRO A 231 -4.88 11.25 -18.21
C PRO A 231 -5.35 12.53 -18.89
N LYS A 232 -5.07 12.68 -20.19
CA LYS A 232 -5.45 13.87 -20.97
C LYS A 232 -6.94 14.20 -20.83
N PHE A 233 -7.85 13.22 -20.89
CA PHE A 233 -9.28 13.50 -20.77
C PHE A 233 -9.67 14.15 -19.43
N ILE A 234 -9.06 13.72 -18.32
CA ILE A 234 -9.26 14.35 -17.00
C ILE A 234 -8.64 15.75 -17.00
N GLU A 235 -7.45 15.89 -17.58
CA GLU A 235 -6.79 17.19 -17.72
C GLU A 235 -7.70 18.20 -18.44
N HIS A 236 -8.32 17.82 -19.57
CA HIS A 236 -9.21 18.71 -20.32
C HIS A 236 -10.49 19.04 -19.54
N ILE A 237 -11.09 18.05 -18.84
CA ILE A 237 -12.30 18.27 -18.03
C ILE A 237 -12.04 19.33 -16.94
N PHE A 238 -10.89 19.27 -16.27
CA PHE A 238 -10.62 20.10 -15.09
C PHE A 238 -9.86 21.39 -15.39
N LEU A 239 -8.97 21.40 -16.39
CA LEU A 239 -8.13 22.55 -16.70
C LEU A 239 -8.67 23.39 -17.85
N LYS A 240 -9.70 22.94 -18.59
CA LYS A 240 -10.31 23.65 -19.72
C LYS A 240 -9.24 24.33 -20.60
N GLU A 241 -8.24 23.56 -21.03
CA GLU A 241 -7.33 24.03 -22.06
C GLU A 241 -8.17 24.16 -23.34
N GLU A 242 -8.37 25.40 -23.80
CA GLU A 242 -8.94 25.73 -25.13
C GLU A 242 -8.02 25.21 -26.25
#